data_AF-A0A7X6P768-F1
#
_entry.id   AF-A0A7X6P768-F1
#
_cell.length_a   1.000
_cell.length_b   1.000
_cell.length_c   1.000
_cell.angle_alpha   90.00
_cell.angle_beta   90.00
_cell.angle_gamma   90.00
#
_symmetry.space_group_name_H-M   'P 1'
#
loop_
_entity.id
_entity.type
_entity.pdbx_description
1 polymer ?
#
loop_
_entity_poly.entity_id
_entity_poly.type
_entity_poly.pdbx_seq_one_letter_code
_entity_poly.pdbx_strand_id
1 'polypeptide(L)'
;GIPSPAGKEQWNKRAIEKMLENEKYTGTVSLLDSATQQYEFQMKECHPPIITESEFRAVQEEKKKRSNIITDDDGTHRSSKKYSSKKK
;
A
#
# COMPACT_ATOMS: atom_id res chain seq x y z
N GLY A 1 7.70 -16.65 -15.97
CA GLY A 1 7.21 -15.86 -14.80
C GLY A 1 6.58 -14.56 -15.28
N ILE A 2 5.96 -13.79 -14.39
CA ILE A 2 5.43 -12.45 -14.73
C ILE A 2 6.58 -11.43 -14.61
N PRO A 3 7.00 -10.76 -15.70
CA PRO A 3 8.07 -9.79 -15.63
C PRO A 3 7.63 -8.53 -14.85
N SER A 4 8.57 -7.91 -14.15
CA SER A 4 8.36 -6.59 -13.53
C SER A 4 8.16 -5.50 -14.60
N PRO A 5 7.65 -4.31 -14.24
CA PRO A 5 7.48 -3.20 -15.18
C PRO A 5 8.78 -2.78 -15.88
N ALA A 6 9.94 -3.06 -15.29
CA ALA A 6 11.26 -2.81 -15.87
C ALA A 6 11.84 -4.03 -16.62
N GLY A 7 11.05 -5.07 -16.88
CA GLY A 7 11.46 -6.28 -17.61
C GLY A 7 12.28 -7.29 -16.80
N LYS A 8 12.50 -7.05 -15.50
CA LYS A 8 13.22 -8.01 -14.63
C LYS A 8 12.33 -9.19 -14.26
N GLU A 9 12.93 -10.37 -14.15
CA GLU A 9 12.22 -11.59 -13.76
C GLU A 9 11.74 -11.54 -12.30
N GLN A 10 12.56 -11.02 -11.39
CA GLN A 10 12.22 -10.87 -9.99
C GLN A 10 11.66 -9.48 -9.70
N TRP A 11 10.54 -9.46 -8.97
CA TRP A 11 9.93 -8.23 -8.50
C TRP A 11 10.59 -7.73 -7.21
N ASN A 12 10.89 -6.43 -7.15
CA ASN A 12 11.33 -5.82 -5.90
C ASN A 12 10.14 -5.75 -4.92
N LYS A 13 10.32 -6.27 -3.71
CA LYS A 13 9.31 -6.23 -2.63
C LYS A 13 8.72 -4.83 -2.43
N ARG A 14 9.57 -3.79 -2.37
CA ARG A 14 9.14 -2.40 -2.17
C ARG A 14 8.28 -1.89 -3.34
N ALA A 15 8.54 -2.35 -4.56
CA ALA A 15 7.73 -1.97 -5.72
C ALA A 15 6.31 -2.55 -5.61
N ILE A 16 6.19 -3.81 -5.19
CA ILE A 16 4.88 -4.43 -4.94
C ILE A 16 4.13 -3.70 -3.82
N GLU A 17 4.80 -3.42 -2.70
CA GLU A 17 4.19 -2.72 -1.56
C GLU A 17 3.63 -1.35 -1.95
N LYS A 18 4.37 -0.59 -2.77
CA LYS A 18 3.93 0.70 -3.32
C LYS A 18 2.77 0.57 -4.29
N MET A 19 2.73 -0.47 -5.13
CA MET A 19 1.56 -0.70 -5.99
C MET A 19 0.32 -0.99 -5.14
N LEU A 20 0.46 -1.76 -4.07
CA LEU A 20 -0.67 -2.04 -3.16
C LEU A 20 -1.13 -0.80 -2.38
N GLU A 21 -0.34 0.27 -2.25
CA GLU A 21 -0.74 1.55 -1.62
C GLU A 21 -1.44 2.51 -2.60
N ASN A 22 -1.42 2.21 -3.90
CA ASN A 22 -1.85 3.15 -4.91
C ASN A 22 -3.39 3.17 -5.04
N GLU A 23 -4.01 4.22 -4.51
CA GLU A 23 -5.46 4.44 -4.58
C GLU A 23 -5.98 4.60 -6.01
N LYS A 24 -5.10 4.87 -6.99
CA LYS A 24 -5.51 4.92 -8.40
C LYS A 24 -6.23 3.63 -8.83
N TYR A 25 -5.91 2.48 -8.26
CA TYR A 25 -6.60 1.23 -8.63
C TYR A 25 -8.07 1.18 -8.23
N THR A 26 -8.54 2.04 -7.31
CA THR A 26 -9.95 2.19 -6.95
C THR A 26 -10.66 3.31 -7.75
N GLY A 27 -9.99 3.91 -8.74
CA GLY A 27 -10.54 5.03 -9.52
C GLY A 27 -10.42 6.39 -8.81
N THR A 28 -9.73 6.43 -7.66
CA THR A 28 -9.49 7.66 -6.89
C THR A 28 -8.07 8.15 -7.09
N VAL A 29 -7.91 9.44 -7.39
CA VAL A 29 -6.61 10.07 -7.60
C VAL A 29 -6.44 11.19 -6.58
N SER A 30 -5.45 11.04 -5.70
CA SER A 30 -5.03 12.08 -4.76
C SER A 30 -3.72 12.70 -5.25
N LEU A 31 -3.69 14.03 -5.37
CA LEU A 31 -2.51 14.81 -5.74
C LEU A 31 -2.16 15.73 -4.58
N LEU A 32 -0.98 15.53 -4.03
CA LEU A 32 -0.40 16.44 -3.06
C LEU A 32 0.23 17.62 -3.82
N ASP A 33 -0.10 18.84 -3.41
CA ASP A 33 0.59 20.03 -3.91
C ASP A 33 2.08 19.97 -3.53
N SER A 34 2.95 19.91 -4.54
CA SER A 34 4.40 19.88 -4.33
C SER A 34 4.97 21.19 -3.77
N ALA A 35 4.28 22.32 -3.95
CA ALA A 35 4.77 23.63 -3.55
C ALA A 35 4.51 23.91 -2.07
N THR A 36 3.30 23.63 -1.59
CA THR A 36 2.92 23.89 -0.19
C THR A 36 2.89 22.64 0.69
N GLN A 37 2.77 21.43 0.10
CA GLN A 37 2.49 20.17 0.81
C GLN A 37 1.29 20.22 1.75
N GLN A 38 0.44 21.26 1.64
CA GLN A 38 -0.69 21.50 2.53
C GLN A 38 -2.02 21.11 1.90
N TYR A 39 -2.10 21.15 0.57
CA TYR A 39 -3.33 20.86 -0.16
C TYR A 39 -3.26 19.49 -0.83
N GLU A 40 -4.25 18.66 -0.55
CA GLU A 40 -4.50 17.40 -1.23
C GLU A 40 -5.73 17.55 -2.12
N PHE A 41 -5.52 17.51 -3.42
CA PHE A 41 -6.61 17.47 -4.39
C PHE A 41 -7.00 16.01 -4.61
N GLN A 42 -8.20 15.65 -4.17
CA GLN A 42 -8.76 14.31 -4.37
C GLN A 42 -9.83 14.35 -5.44
N MET A 43 -9.65 13.58 -6.50
CA MET A 43 -10.65 13.39 -7.55
C MET A 43 -11.10 11.93 -7.52
N LYS A 44 -12.41 11.72 -7.33
CA LYS A 44 -13.01 10.38 -7.26
C LYS A 44 -13.58 10.00 -8.62
N GLU A 45 -13.62 8.69 -8.88
CA GLU A 45 -14.27 8.10 -10.06
C GLU A 45 -13.79 8.67 -11.40
N CYS A 46 -12.50 9.01 -11.51
CA CYS A 46 -11.93 9.60 -12.72
C CYS A 46 -11.82 8.60 -13.88
N HIS A 47 -11.69 7.32 -13.53
CA HIS A 47 -11.56 6.21 -14.46
C HIS A 47 -12.18 4.95 -13.85
N PRO A 48 -12.52 3.95 -14.68
CA PRO A 48 -13.03 2.68 -14.18
C PRO A 48 -12.06 2.04 -13.16
N PRO A 49 -12.55 1.63 -11.98
CA PRO A 49 -11.72 0.99 -10.97
C PRO A 49 -11.26 -0.39 -11.47
N ILE A 50 -10.00 -0.75 -11.17
CA ILE A 50 -9.46 -2.09 -11.40
C ILE A 50 -9.87 -3.02 -10.26
N ILE A 51 -9.87 -2.50 -9.03
CA ILE A 51 -10.29 -3.20 -7.81
C ILE A 51 -11.32 -2.35 -7.07
N THR A 52 -12.17 -2.99 -6.28
CA THR A 52 -13.14 -2.27 -5.46
C THR A 52 -12.45 -1.57 -4.28
N GLU A 53 -13.06 -0.49 -3.77
CA GLU A 53 -12.56 0.18 -2.56
C GLU A 53 -12.52 -0.78 -1.35
N SER A 54 -13.47 -1.72 -1.29
CA SER A 54 -13.54 -2.72 -0.22
C SER A 54 -12.33 -3.65 -0.22
N GLU A 55 -11.89 -4.13 -1.39
CA GLU A 55 -10.71 -4.99 -1.53
C GLU A 55 -9.44 -4.22 -1.20
N PHE A 56 -9.34 -2.97 -1.63
CA PHE A 56 -8.22 -2.11 -1.30
C PHE A 56 -8.06 -1.92 0.22
N ARG A 57 -9.17 -1.65 0.93
CA ARG A 57 -9.18 -1.51 2.39
C ARG A 57 -8.74 -2.80 3.09
N ALA A 58 -9.27 -3.94 2.67
CA ALA A 58 -8.88 -5.25 3.21
C ALA A 58 -7.37 -5.52 3.04
N VAL A 59 -6.80 -5.13 1.90
CA VAL A 59 -5.35 -5.23 1.65
C VAL A 59 -4.55 -4.32 2.60
N GLN A 60 -4.98 -3.07 2.83
CA GLN A 60 -4.30 -2.18 3.77
C GLN A 60 -4.32 -2.73 5.20
N GLU A 61 -5.43 -3.31 5.64
CA GLU A 61 -5.55 -3.95 6.95
C GLU A 61 -4.61 -5.15 7.08
N GLU A 62 -4.59 -6.03 6.07
CA GLU A 62 -3.69 -7.19 6.07
C GLU A 62 -2.21 -6.76 6.00
N LYS A 63 -1.88 -5.66 5.29
CA LYS A 63 -0.53 -5.07 5.31
C LYS A 63 -0.16 -4.57 6.70
N LYS A 64 -1.06 -3.85 7.39
CA LYS A 64 -0.84 -3.42 8.78
C LYS A 64 -0.64 -4.62 9.71
N LYS A 65 -1.46 -5.66 9.58
CA LYS A 65 -1.35 -6.90 10.36
C LYS A 65 -0.04 -7.65 10.13
N ARG A 66 0.49 -7.63 8.90
CA ARG A 66 1.81 -8.21 8.57
C ARG A 66 2.98 -7.32 8.95
N SER A 67 2.74 -6.04 9.20
CA SER A 67 3.76 -5.11 9.67
C SER A 67 4.28 -5.57 11.03
N ASN A 68 5.60 -5.50 11.21
CA ASN A 68 6.22 -5.74 12.50
C ASN A 68 6.34 -4.44 13.32
N ILE A 69 5.60 -3.39 12.97
CA ILE A 69 5.65 -2.06 13.58
C ILE A 69 4.30 -1.82 14.25
N ILE A 70 4.34 -1.52 15.54
CA ILE A 70 3.18 -1.18 16.38
C ILE A 70 3.41 0.24 16.89
N THR A 71 2.36 1.06 16.83
CA THR A 71 2.35 2.39 17.44
C THR A 71 1.39 2.32 18.62
N ASP A 72 1.92 2.58 19.82
CA ASP A 72 1.19 2.60 21.09
C ASP A 72 1.47 3.93 21.81
N ASP A 73 0.90 4.15 23.00
CA ASP A 73 1.12 5.37 23.80
C ASP A 73 2.61 5.62 24.13
N ASP A 74 3.42 4.56 24.22
CA ASP A 74 4.89 4.63 24.41
C ASP A 74 5.69 4.90 23.11
N GLY A 75 4.99 5.10 21.98
CA GLY A 75 5.59 5.40 20.68
C GLY A 75 5.65 4.20 19.73
N THR A 76 6.47 4.33 18.68
CA THR A 76 6.55 3.31 17.61
C THR A 76 7.62 2.27 17.93
N HIS A 77 7.20 1.03 18.18
CA HIS A 77 8.09 -0.09 18.51
C HIS A 77 7.86 -1.30 17.60
N ARG A 78 8.77 -2.29 17.66
CA ARG A 78 8.64 -3.53 16.87
C ARG A 78 7.84 -4.57 17.65
N SER A 79 6.91 -5.25 16.97
CA SER A 79 6.16 -6.33 17.60
C SER A 79 7.09 -7.49 17.98
N SER A 80 6.72 -8.22 19.02
CA SER A 80 7.38 -9.47 19.41
C SER A 80 7.08 -10.62 18.43
N LYS A 81 6.06 -10.48 17.57
CA LYS A 81 5.53 -11.54 16.71
C LYS A 81 5.77 -11.20 15.24
N LYS A 82 6.88 -11.70 14.71
CA LYS A 82 7.21 -11.56 13.29
C LYS A 82 6.26 -12.40 12.42
N TYR A 83 5.66 -11.79 11.41
CA TYR A 83 4.95 -12.52 10.38
C TYR A 83 5.90 -13.48 9.62
N SER A 84 5.53 -14.75 9.54
CA SER A 84 6.25 -15.79 8.80
C SER A 84 5.25 -16.57 7.95
N SER A 85 5.53 -16.66 6.64
CA SER A 85 4.77 -17.50 5.72
C SER A 85 5.17 -18.97 5.75
N LYS A 86 6.28 -19.31 6.42
CA LYS A 86 6.70 -20.71 6.61
C LYS A 86 5.86 -21.34 7.72
N LYS A 87 5.28 -22.52 7.46
CA LYS A 87 4.70 -23.36 8.51
C LYS A 87 5.77 -23.62 9.56
N LYS A 88 5.41 -23.44 10.84
CA LYS A 88 6.24 -23.90 11.95
C LYS A 88 6.17 -25.42 12.03
#